data_AF-A0A1G3II57-F1
#
_entry.id   AF-A0A1G3II57-F1
#
_cell.length_a   1.000
_cell.length_b   1.000
_cell.length_c   1.000
_cell.angle_alpha   90.00
_cell.angle_beta   90.00
_cell.angle_gamma   90.00
#
_symmetry.space_group_name_H-M   'P 1'
#
loop_
_entity.id
_entity.type
_entity.pdbx_description
1 polymer ?
#
loop_
_entity_poly.entity_id
_entity_poly.type
_entity_poly.pdbx_seq_one_letter_code
_entity_poly.pdbx_strand_id
1 'polypeptide(L)'
;MSSYYTSILYGAVLTVGVSLAALLVSLVLGLAGAGAKLSGRPILVALATLYTTIIRGIPELVLMLLVFYGGTIGLNNLLEAMGSEATVDINPFLAGVLTIGFIYGAYMTETFRGAILAIPKGQAEAAWAFGMGRTQTFMRITAPQMVRYALPGFTNNWLVLIKATALVSLIGLQEMTYL
;
A
#
# COMPACT_ATOMS: atom_id res chain seq x y z
N MET A 1 6.72 -10.99 -36.17
CA MET A 1 6.13 -9.69 -35.77
C MET A 1 4.89 -9.85 -34.88
N SER A 2 3.94 -10.75 -35.19
CA SER A 2 2.75 -11.01 -34.33
C SER A 2 3.10 -11.34 -32.85
N SER A 3 4.13 -12.18 -32.61
CA SER A 3 4.57 -12.55 -31.25
C SER A 3 5.01 -11.35 -30.38
N TYR A 4 5.62 -10.32 -30.98
CA TYR A 4 6.08 -9.13 -30.24
C TYR A 4 4.91 -8.29 -29.70
N TYR A 5 3.87 -8.08 -30.51
CA TYR A 5 2.68 -7.36 -30.07
C TYR A 5 1.94 -8.11 -28.96
N THR A 6 1.88 -9.43 -29.03
CA THR A 6 1.26 -10.27 -27.98
C THR A 6 2.02 -10.17 -26.66
N SER A 7 3.36 -10.15 -26.68
CA SER A 7 4.17 -9.98 -25.47
C SER A 7 4.00 -8.60 -24.82
N ILE A 8 3.93 -7.53 -25.61
CA ILE A 8 3.64 -6.18 -25.10
C ILE A 8 2.26 -6.13 -24.45
N LEU A 9 1.25 -6.70 -25.12
CA LEU A 9 -0.11 -6.72 -24.59
C LEU A 9 -0.18 -7.51 -23.27
N TYR A 10 0.50 -8.64 -23.19
CA TYR A 10 0.60 -9.43 -21.97
C TYR A 10 1.26 -8.66 -20.82
N GLY A 11 2.40 -7.99 -21.07
CA GLY A 11 3.07 -7.16 -20.08
C GLY A 11 2.21 -5.97 -19.60
N ALA A 12 1.44 -5.36 -20.51
CA ALA A 12 0.50 -4.30 -20.16
C ALA A 12 -0.64 -4.82 -19.26
N VAL A 13 -1.22 -5.97 -19.59
CA VAL A 13 -2.27 -6.61 -18.76
C VAL A 13 -1.74 -6.96 -17.37
N LEU A 14 -0.53 -7.53 -17.28
CA LEU A 14 0.11 -7.81 -15.99
C LEU A 14 0.34 -6.54 -15.16
N THR A 15 0.82 -5.47 -15.78
CA THR A 15 1.03 -4.17 -15.13
C THR A 15 -0.28 -3.62 -14.57
N VAL A 16 -1.36 -3.68 -15.34
CA VAL A 16 -2.69 -3.27 -14.87
C VAL A 16 -3.18 -4.16 -13.73
N GLY A 17 -3.01 -5.49 -13.84
CA GLY A 17 -3.38 -6.43 -12.78
C GLY A 17 -2.65 -6.17 -11.46
N VAL A 18 -1.33 -6.04 -11.50
CA VAL A 18 -0.51 -5.75 -10.31
C VAL A 18 -0.87 -4.39 -9.72
N SER A 19 -0.97 -3.35 -10.56
CA SER A 19 -1.24 -1.99 -10.07
C SER A 19 -2.60 -1.86 -9.40
N LEU A 20 -3.65 -2.48 -9.95
CA LEU A 20 -4.99 -2.47 -9.34
C LEU A 20 -5.03 -3.25 -8.03
N ALA A 21 -4.42 -4.44 -7.98
CA ALA A 21 -4.38 -5.24 -6.76
C ALA A 21 -3.57 -4.55 -5.65
N ALA A 22 -2.41 -4.00 -5.98
CA ALA A 22 -1.58 -3.26 -5.03
C ALA A 22 -2.26 -1.96 -4.56
N LEU A 23 -3.02 -1.28 -5.44
CA LEU A 23 -3.80 -0.11 -5.07
C LEU A 23 -4.87 -0.45 -4.03
N LEU A 24 -5.58 -1.58 -4.18
CA LEU A 24 -6.57 -2.03 -3.19
C LEU A 24 -5.93 -2.27 -1.82
N VAL A 25 -4.79 -2.96 -1.78
CA VAL A 25 -4.02 -3.17 -0.54
C VAL A 25 -3.59 -1.83 0.07
N SER A 26 -3.08 -0.92 -0.76
CA SER A 26 -2.65 0.42 -0.33
C SER A 26 -3.79 1.25 0.25
N LEU A 27 -4.99 1.16 -0.34
CA LEU A 27 -6.18 1.85 0.14
C LEU A 27 -6.60 1.36 1.53
N VAL A 28 -6.63 0.04 1.73
CA VAL A 28 -6.99 -0.58 3.01
C VAL A 28 -5.98 -0.18 4.09
N LEU A 29 -4.68 -0.37 3.81
CA LEU A 29 -3.62 -0.01 4.75
C LEU A 29 -3.57 1.50 5.01
N GLY A 30 -3.78 2.31 3.97
CA GLY A 30 -3.82 3.77 4.07
C GLY A 30 -4.93 4.28 4.97
N LEU A 31 -6.16 3.78 4.77
CA LEU A 31 -7.30 4.17 5.60
C LEU A 31 -7.13 3.69 7.05
N ALA A 32 -6.65 2.46 7.24
CA ALA A 32 -6.37 1.91 8.56
C ALA A 32 -5.28 2.70 9.29
N GLY A 33 -4.17 3.01 8.61
CA GLY A 33 -3.06 3.80 9.14
C GLY A 33 -3.46 5.23 9.47
N ALA A 34 -4.26 5.87 8.60
CA ALA A 34 -4.76 7.22 8.86
C ALA A 34 -5.70 7.24 10.08
N GLY A 35 -6.61 6.26 10.16
CA GLY A 35 -7.47 6.06 11.33
C GLY A 35 -6.69 5.84 12.62
N ALA A 36 -5.64 5.01 12.58
CA ALA A 36 -4.76 4.76 13.73
C ALA A 36 -4.07 6.04 14.20
N LYS A 37 -3.54 6.84 13.27
CA LYS A 37 -2.87 8.13 13.57
C LYS A 37 -3.81 9.22 14.09
N LEU A 38 -5.09 9.16 13.74
CA LEU A 38 -6.11 10.12 14.18
C LEU A 38 -6.90 9.63 15.41
N SER A 39 -6.67 8.40 15.88
CA SER A 39 -7.42 7.78 16.97
C SER A 39 -7.21 8.43 18.34
N GLY A 40 -6.12 9.19 18.53
CA GLY A 40 -5.70 9.74 19.83
C GLY A 40 -5.11 8.72 20.80
N ARG A 41 -5.06 7.42 20.44
CA ARG A 41 -4.42 6.38 21.26
C ARG A 41 -2.91 6.36 21.03
N PRO A 42 -2.07 6.59 22.05
CA PRO A 42 -0.63 6.79 21.86
C PRO A 42 0.05 5.57 21.22
N ILE A 43 -0.37 4.35 21.57
CA ILE A 43 0.19 3.11 21.01
C ILE A 43 -0.12 2.98 19.51
N LEU A 44 -1.38 3.20 19.10
CA LEU A 44 -1.78 3.12 17.70
C LEU A 44 -1.09 4.20 16.85
N VAL A 45 -1.00 5.41 17.40
CA VAL A 45 -0.30 6.52 16.76
C VAL A 45 1.19 6.21 16.60
N ALA A 46 1.83 5.67 17.64
CA ALA A 46 3.25 5.30 17.61
C ALA A 46 3.53 4.20 16.58
N LEU A 47 2.75 3.11 16.57
CA LEU A 47 2.91 2.01 15.61
C LEU A 47 2.71 2.47 14.17
N ALA A 48 1.64 3.22 13.89
CA ALA A 48 1.38 3.73 12.56
C ALA A 48 2.44 4.77 12.13
N THR A 49 2.96 5.57 13.07
CA THR A 49 4.05 6.52 12.77
C THR A 49 5.32 5.79 12.44
N LEU A 50 5.73 4.81 13.25
CA LEU A 50 6.90 3.97 13.00
C LEU A 50 6.83 3.31 11.63
N TYR A 51 5.70 2.64 11.32
CA TYR A 51 5.44 2.03 10.02
C TYR A 51 5.64 3.05 8.88
N THR A 52 4.93 4.18 8.92
CA THR A 52 5.03 5.15 7.81
C THR A 52 6.41 5.78 7.67
N THR A 53 7.10 6.02 8.78
CA THR A 53 8.41 6.69 8.78
C THR A 53 9.48 5.76 8.23
N ILE A 54 9.50 4.50 8.66
CA ILE A 54 10.46 3.51 8.17
C ILE A 54 10.22 3.25 6.68
N ILE A 55 8.99 2.93 6.31
CA ILE A 55 8.68 2.48 4.95
C ILE A 55 8.85 3.59 3.92
N ARG A 56 8.52 4.84 4.26
CA ARG A 56 8.76 6.00 3.38
C ARG A 56 10.21 6.49 3.40
N GLY A 57 11.03 5.99 4.33
CA GLY A 57 12.45 6.33 4.46
C GLY A 57 13.39 5.36 3.74
N ILE A 58 12.91 4.16 3.39
CA ILE A 58 13.70 3.13 2.68
C ILE A 58 13.39 3.21 1.18
N PRO A 59 14.39 3.08 0.29
CA PRO A 59 14.15 2.98 -1.15
C PRO A 59 13.22 1.81 -1.52
N GLU A 60 12.26 2.04 -2.41
CA GLU A 60 11.25 1.04 -2.81
C GLU A 60 11.86 -0.23 -3.42
N LEU A 61 12.92 -0.08 -4.22
CA LEU A 61 13.66 -1.21 -4.79
C LEU A 61 14.25 -2.10 -3.68
N VAL A 62 14.82 -1.50 -2.62
CA VAL A 62 15.44 -2.25 -1.53
C VAL A 62 14.37 -3.06 -0.78
N LEU A 63 13.22 -2.46 -0.49
CA LEU A 63 12.10 -3.17 0.14
C LEU A 63 11.58 -4.30 -0.75
N MET A 64 11.48 -4.08 -2.06
CA MET A 64 11.05 -5.09 -3.01
C MET A 64 11.97 -6.32 -3.03
N LEU A 65 13.29 -6.09 -3.11
CA LEU A 65 14.28 -7.17 -3.06
C LEU A 65 14.29 -7.87 -1.69
N LEU A 66 14.19 -7.10 -0.60
CA LEU A 66 14.18 -7.66 0.75
C LEU A 66 12.96 -8.54 0.99
N VAL A 67 11.76 -8.11 0.59
CA VAL A 67 10.55 -8.91 0.78
C VAL A 67 10.56 -10.15 -0.11
N PHE A 68 11.00 -10.04 -1.36
CA PHE A 68 11.03 -11.19 -2.25
C PHE A 68 12.11 -12.21 -1.86
N TYR A 69 13.38 -11.80 -1.84
CA TYR A 69 14.49 -12.72 -1.57
C TYR A 69 14.62 -13.01 -0.07
N GLY A 70 14.63 -11.97 0.75
CA GLY A 70 14.73 -12.12 2.20
C GLY A 70 13.50 -12.78 2.83
N GLY A 71 12.31 -12.53 2.29
CA GLY A 71 11.08 -13.20 2.72
C GLY A 71 11.08 -14.69 2.38
N THR A 72 11.49 -15.07 1.17
CA THR A 72 11.59 -16.49 0.76
C THR A 72 12.61 -17.25 1.62
N ILE A 73 13.82 -16.69 1.77
CA ILE A 73 14.87 -17.28 2.61
C ILE A 73 14.42 -17.35 4.08
N GLY A 74 13.85 -16.27 4.60
CA GLY A 74 13.38 -16.21 5.99
C GLY A 74 12.26 -17.19 6.29
N LEU A 75 11.30 -17.34 5.37
CA LEU A 75 10.19 -18.29 5.51
C LEU A 75 10.70 -19.74 5.48
N ASN A 76 11.58 -20.07 4.54
CA ASN A 76 12.15 -21.42 4.45
C ASN A 76 13.00 -21.76 5.68
N ASN A 77 13.84 -20.84 6.16
CA ASN A 77 14.61 -21.04 7.39
C ASN A 77 13.72 -21.25 8.62
N LEU A 78 12.58 -20.54 8.71
CA LEU A 78 11.61 -20.72 9.79
C LEU A 78 10.95 -22.10 9.71
N LEU A 79 10.57 -22.53 8.49
CA LEU A 79 9.95 -23.83 8.25
C LEU A 79 10.92 -24.98 8.57
N GLU A 80 12.18 -24.87 8.16
CA GLU A 80 13.24 -25.81 8.51
C GLU A 80 13.46 -25.86 10.03
N ALA A 81 13.50 -24.70 10.71
CA ALA A 81 13.61 -24.63 12.17
C ALA A 81 12.39 -25.26 12.90
N MET A 82 11.23 -25.29 12.24
CA MET A 82 10.02 -25.97 12.72
C MET A 82 9.96 -27.46 12.32
N GLY A 83 11.00 -27.99 11.66
CA GLY A 83 11.11 -29.39 11.26
C GLY A 83 10.37 -29.75 9.96
N SER A 84 10.04 -28.76 9.13
CA SER A 84 9.42 -28.97 7.82
C SER A 84 10.47 -28.92 6.71
N GLU A 85 10.50 -29.93 5.85
CA GLU A 85 11.35 -29.96 4.63
C GLU A 85 10.69 -29.26 3.43
N ALA A 86 9.56 -28.57 3.64
CA ALA A 86 8.83 -27.92 2.57
C ALA A 86 9.49 -26.58 2.20
N THR A 87 9.97 -26.47 0.97
CA THR A 87 10.40 -25.21 0.36
C THR A 87 9.20 -24.47 -0.20
N VAL A 88 8.98 -23.23 0.26
CA VAL A 88 7.90 -22.37 -0.23
C VAL A 88 8.48 -21.28 -1.10
N ASP A 89 8.21 -21.36 -2.40
CA ASP A 89 8.53 -20.28 -3.34
C ASP A 89 7.42 -19.25 -3.36
N ILE A 90 7.78 -17.99 -3.10
CA ILE A 90 6.82 -16.91 -3.09
C ILE A 90 6.52 -16.51 -4.54
N ASN A 91 5.25 -16.62 -4.93
CA ASN A 91 4.80 -16.18 -6.24
C ASN A 91 5.17 -14.69 -6.50
N PRO A 92 5.92 -14.37 -7.57
CA PRO A 92 6.38 -13.00 -7.85
C PRO A 92 5.26 -11.97 -7.99
N PHE A 93 4.11 -12.37 -8.54
CA PHE A 93 2.95 -11.49 -8.65
C PHE A 93 2.41 -11.11 -7.26
N LEU A 94 2.23 -12.10 -6.37
CA LEU A 94 1.77 -11.85 -5.00
C LEU A 94 2.79 -11.04 -4.20
N ALA A 95 4.08 -11.37 -4.30
CA ALA A 95 5.14 -10.60 -3.67
C ALA A 95 5.14 -9.15 -4.12
N GLY A 96 5.02 -8.91 -5.43
CA GLY A 96 4.93 -7.57 -6.01
C GLY A 96 3.71 -6.81 -5.50
N VAL A 97 2.52 -7.42 -5.55
CA VAL A 97 1.27 -6.82 -5.09
C VAL A 97 1.33 -6.43 -3.61
N LEU A 98 1.80 -7.33 -2.74
CA LEU A 98 1.85 -7.09 -1.30
C LEU A 98 2.92 -6.07 -0.95
N THR A 99 4.11 -6.13 -1.58
CA THR A 99 5.20 -5.20 -1.29
C THR A 99 4.86 -3.79 -1.75
N ILE A 100 4.40 -3.64 -2.99
CA ILE A 100 3.95 -2.34 -3.51
C ILE A 100 2.77 -1.84 -2.67
N GLY A 101 1.79 -2.71 -2.39
CA GLY A 101 0.64 -2.38 -1.55
C GLY A 101 1.02 -1.88 -0.16
N PHE A 102 2.03 -2.49 0.45
CA PHE A 102 2.55 -2.12 1.77
C PHE A 102 3.34 -0.80 1.73
N ILE A 103 4.14 -0.57 0.69
CA ILE A 103 4.87 0.69 0.50
C ILE A 103 3.89 1.84 0.29
N TYR A 104 3.01 1.73 -0.71
CA TYR A 104 2.08 2.78 -1.07
C TYR A 104 0.94 2.92 -0.04
N GLY A 105 0.66 1.91 0.78
CA GLY A 105 -0.17 2.04 1.98
C GLY A 105 0.37 3.06 3.00
N ALA A 106 1.69 3.16 3.13
CA ALA A 106 2.32 4.14 4.01
C ALA A 106 2.20 5.57 3.46
N TYR A 107 2.38 5.75 2.15
CA TYR A 107 2.13 7.04 1.49
C TYR A 107 0.65 7.43 1.56
N MET A 108 -0.25 6.48 1.34
CA MET A 108 -1.69 6.72 1.36
C MET A 108 -2.20 7.05 2.76
N THR A 109 -1.60 6.47 3.81
CA THR A 109 -1.85 6.83 5.22
C THR A 109 -1.68 8.34 5.43
N GLU A 110 -0.60 8.90 4.91
CA GLU A 110 -0.26 10.30 5.11
C GLU A 110 -1.09 11.23 4.22
N THR A 111 -1.43 10.78 3.01
CA THR A 111 -2.40 11.47 2.14
C THR A 111 -3.77 11.58 2.80
N PHE A 112 -4.33 10.47 3.30
CA PHE A 112 -5.65 10.49 3.94
C PHE A 112 -5.64 11.24 5.26
N ARG A 113 -4.61 11.07 6.08
CA ARG A 113 -4.44 11.86 7.31
C ARG A 113 -4.39 13.34 7.00
N GLY A 114 -3.57 13.76 6.02
CA GLY A 114 -3.47 15.14 5.59
C GLY A 114 -4.80 15.69 5.07
N ALA A 115 -5.52 14.89 4.29
CA ALA A 115 -6.84 15.26 3.77
C ALA A 115 -7.89 15.48 4.88
N ILE A 116 -7.90 14.63 5.92
CA ILE A 116 -8.80 14.82 7.07
C ILE A 116 -8.43 16.09 7.85
N LEU A 117 -7.14 16.32 8.08
CA LEU A 117 -6.66 17.50 8.83
C LEU A 117 -6.85 18.82 8.08
N ALA A 118 -6.97 18.78 6.75
CA ALA A 118 -7.26 19.96 5.92
C ALA A 118 -8.72 20.45 6.05
N ILE A 119 -9.63 19.62 6.57
CA ILE A 119 -11.04 19.99 6.74
C ILE A 119 -11.14 20.99 7.91
N PRO A 120 -11.80 22.15 7.74
CA PRO A 120 -12.01 23.10 8.82
C PRO A 120 -12.74 22.46 10.02
N LYS A 121 -12.17 22.59 11.23
CA LYS A 121 -12.73 21.99 12.45
C LYS A 121 -14.18 22.40 12.74
N GLY A 122 -14.55 23.63 12.37
CA GLY A 122 -15.90 24.16 12.53
C GLY A 122 -16.99 23.31 11.87
N GLN A 123 -16.67 22.54 10.81
CA GLN A 123 -17.62 21.60 10.19
C GLN A 123 -18.01 20.47 11.16
N ALA A 124 -17.06 19.93 11.90
CA ALA A 124 -17.32 18.90 12.90
C ALA A 124 -18.00 19.48 14.14
N GLU A 125 -17.59 20.68 14.57
CA GLU A 125 -18.19 21.38 15.72
C GLU A 125 -19.66 21.74 15.46
N ALA A 126 -20.00 22.24 14.27
CA ALA A 126 -21.38 22.53 13.88
C ALA A 126 -22.24 21.26 13.85
N ALA A 127 -21.69 20.13 13.37
CA ALA A 127 -22.37 18.85 13.38
C ALA A 127 -22.73 18.39 14.79
N TRP A 128 -21.78 18.52 15.73
CA TRP A 128 -21.99 18.16 17.12
C TRP A 128 -23.00 19.09 17.80
N ALA A 129 -22.99 20.39 17.49
CA ALA A 129 -24.00 21.34 17.97
C ALA A 129 -25.43 21.01 17.49
N PHE A 130 -25.54 20.42 16.29
CA PHE A 130 -26.80 19.88 15.74
C PHE A 130 -27.17 18.48 16.26
N GLY A 131 -26.42 17.93 17.22
CA GLY A 131 -26.73 16.64 17.85
C GLY A 131 -26.22 15.41 17.09
N MET A 132 -25.38 15.56 16.07
CA MET A 132 -24.81 14.43 15.34
C MET A 132 -23.78 13.68 16.20
N GLY A 133 -23.89 12.36 16.26
CA GLY A 133 -22.87 11.50 16.90
C GLY A 133 -21.59 11.40 16.06
N ARG A 134 -20.47 10.97 16.67
CA ARG A 134 -19.15 10.85 16.00
C ARG A 134 -19.19 10.10 14.67
N THR A 135 -19.89 8.96 14.60
CA THR A 135 -20.03 8.17 13.37
C THR A 135 -20.85 8.90 12.31
N GLN A 136 -21.90 9.63 12.71
CA GLN A 136 -22.70 10.41 11.77
C GLN A 136 -21.92 11.60 11.23
N THR A 137 -21.21 12.34 12.09
CA THR A 137 -20.31 13.42 11.67
C THR A 137 -19.26 12.91 10.70
N PHE A 138 -18.62 11.77 11.00
CA PHE A 138 -17.63 11.20 10.10
C PHE A 138 -18.24 10.80 8.76
N MET A 139 -19.29 9.97 8.74
CA MET A 139 -19.83 9.42 7.50
C MET A 139 -20.51 10.47 6.62
N ARG A 140 -21.19 11.46 7.22
CA ARG A 140 -21.99 12.45 6.46
C ARG A 140 -21.24 13.74 6.15
N ILE A 141 -20.24 14.11 6.93
CA ILE A 141 -19.57 15.41 6.82
C ILE A 141 -18.09 15.23 6.51
N THR A 142 -17.36 14.50 7.35
CA THR A 142 -15.89 14.39 7.21
C THR A 142 -15.48 13.54 6.01
N ALA A 143 -16.03 12.34 5.84
CA ALA A 143 -15.61 11.40 4.80
C ALA A 143 -15.87 11.92 3.37
N PRO A 144 -17.04 12.50 3.03
CA PRO A 144 -17.26 13.06 1.69
C PRO A 144 -16.33 14.23 1.35
N GLN A 145 -16.00 15.06 2.35
CA GLN A 145 -15.05 16.17 2.18
C GLN A 145 -13.62 15.65 2.05
N MET A 146 -13.23 14.69 2.89
CA MET A 146 -11.92 14.05 2.88
C MET A 146 -11.59 13.50 1.49
N VAL A 147 -12.54 12.83 0.82
CA VAL A 147 -12.33 12.29 -0.54
C VAL A 147 -11.86 13.39 -1.49
N ARG A 148 -12.49 14.57 -1.45
CA ARG A 148 -12.12 15.70 -2.33
C ARG A 148 -10.72 16.22 -2.04
N TYR A 149 -10.35 16.36 -0.77
CA TYR A 149 -9.00 16.77 -0.38
C TYR A 149 -7.93 15.70 -0.66
N ALA A 150 -8.30 14.42 -0.61
CA ALA A 150 -7.39 13.31 -0.84
C ALA A 150 -7.11 13.09 -2.34
N LEU A 151 -8.05 13.42 -3.23
CA LEU A 151 -7.96 13.12 -4.68
C LEU A 151 -6.62 13.52 -5.33
N PRO A 152 -6.07 14.73 -5.13
CA PRO A 152 -4.80 15.10 -5.74
C PRO A 152 -3.63 14.21 -5.28
N GLY A 153 -3.52 13.97 -3.97
CA GLY A 153 -2.48 13.13 -3.40
C GLY A 153 -2.66 11.65 -3.73
N PHE A 154 -3.90 11.17 -3.76
CA PHE A 154 -4.26 9.81 -4.16
C PHE A 154 -3.85 9.55 -5.61
N THR A 155 -4.23 10.43 -6.54
CA THR A 155 -3.89 10.30 -7.95
C THR A 155 -2.38 10.33 -8.17
N ASN A 156 -1.67 11.20 -7.46
CA ASN A 156 -0.21 11.22 -7.51
C ASN A 156 0.39 9.88 -7.05
N ASN A 157 -0.01 9.38 -5.87
CA ASN A 157 0.48 8.09 -5.38
C ASN A 157 0.14 6.94 -6.33
N TRP A 158 -1.05 6.95 -6.95
CA TRP A 158 -1.44 5.93 -7.91
C TRP A 158 -0.57 5.95 -9.17
N LEU A 159 -0.25 7.13 -9.72
CA LEU A 159 0.64 7.26 -10.86
C LEU A 159 2.06 6.75 -10.56
N VAL A 160 2.57 7.01 -9.36
CA VAL A 160 3.90 6.50 -8.95
C VAL A 160 3.83 4.99 -8.71
N LEU A 161 2.75 4.47 -8.10
CA LEU A 161 2.51 3.05 -7.92
C LEU A 161 2.53 2.27 -9.24
N ILE A 162 1.86 2.79 -10.28
CA ILE A 162 1.90 2.19 -11.63
C ILE A 162 3.33 2.14 -12.18
N LYS A 163 4.16 3.15 -11.92
CA LYS A 163 5.58 3.11 -12.35
C LYS A 163 6.37 2.08 -11.55
N ALA A 164 6.09 1.94 -10.27
CA ALA A 164 6.75 0.98 -9.40
C ALA A 164 6.44 -0.49 -9.76
N THR A 165 5.35 -0.79 -10.47
CA THR A 165 5.10 -2.17 -10.94
C THR A 165 6.16 -2.66 -11.92
N ALA A 166 6.90 -1.76 -12.58
CA ALA A 166 8.04 -2.14 -13.40
C ALA A 166 9.13 -2.88 -12.60
N LEU A 167 9.25 -2.59 -11.30
CA LEU A 167 10.21 -3.28 -10.41
C LEU A 167 9.86 -4.77 -10.22
N VAL A 168 8.59 -5.16 -10.38
CA VAL A 168 8.17 -6.56 -10.31
C VAL A 168 8.77 -7.38 -11.45
N SER A 169 9.02 -6.74 -12.60
CA SER A 169 9.70 -7.41 -13.72
C SER A 169 11.14 -7.79 -13.40
N LEU A 170 11.84 -7.03 -12.53
CA LEU A 170 13.20 -7.35 -12.12
C LEU A 170 13.25 -8.68 -11.37
N ILE A 171 12.26 -8.91 -10.51
CA ILE A 171 12.14 -10.15 -9.76
C ILE A 171 11.78 -11.33 -10.69
N GLY A 172 10.83 -11.14 -11.61
CA GLY A 172 10.39 -12.20 -12.53
C GLY A 172 11.37 -12.53 -13.66
N LEU A 173 12.17 -11.55 -14.13
CA LEU A 173 13.21 -11.77 -15.15
C LEU A 173 14.42 -12.53 -14.58
N GLN A 174 14.70 -12.37 -13.29
CA GLN A 174 15.85 -13.01 -12.66
C GLN A 174 15.72 -14.54 -12.70
N GLU A 175 14.53 -15.09 -12.41
CA GLU A 175 14.30 -16.54 -12.48
C GLU A 175 14.47 -17.12 -13.89
N MET A 176 14.06 -16.39 -14.94
CA MET A 176 14.24 -16.86 -16.33
C MET A 176 15.70 -16.85 -16.78
N THR A 177 16.57 -16.09 -16.12
CA THR A 177 18.00 -15.95 -16.48
C THR A 177 18.87 -16.98 -15.75
N TYR A 178 18.38 -17.60 -14.67
CA TYR A 178 19.09 -18.64 -13.90
C TYR A 178 18.70 -20.09 -14.30
N LEU A 179 18.06 -20.26 -15.46
CA LEU A 179 17.88 -21.54 -16.16
C LEU A 179 18.86 -21.64 -17.34
#